data_AF-A0A4S8I087-F1
#
_entry.id   AF-A0A4S8I087-F1
#
_cell.length_a   1.000
_cell.length_b   1.000
_cell.length_c   1.000
_cell.angle_alpha   90.00
_cell.angle_beta   90.00
_cell.angle_gamma   90.00
#
_symmetry.space_group_name_H-M   'P 1'
#
loop_
_entity.id
_entity.type
_entity.pdbx_description
1 polymer ?
#
loop_
_entity_poly.entity_id
_entity_poly.type
_entity_poly.pdbx_seq_one_letter_code
_entity_poly.pdbx_strand_id
1 'polypeptide(L)'
;MAQSSNPQTLNFNQVKYSVEQIKYWLNNFNVDVFVFYNHFSSNGNPNPAMQLCCYVLNSSGYLNPNSPDILESTLGNVLKVDCVNLTANLVNGSAMSAYLQQNPDCNYLLFTPSMFDNCQVMYIIQAVKLSDTQTTPGNGSLNTNPSPPATAMVDVEML
;
A
#
# COMPACT_ATOMS: atom_id res chain seq x y z
N MET A 1 35.58 12.24 17.62
CA MET A 1 35.47 11.03 16.78
C MET A 1 34.14 11.11 16.07
N ALA A 2 34.16 11.28 14.75
CA ALA A 2 32.94 11.38 13.95
C ALA A 2 32.18 10.05 14.04
N GLN A 3 30.92 10.09 14.46
CA GLN A 3 30.02 8.96 14.28
C GLN A 3 29.92 8.71 12.76
N SER A 4 30.44 7.56 12.33
CA SER A 4 30.16 7.02 11.02
C SER A 4 28.64 6.86 10.92
N SER A 5 27.97 7.82 10.27
CA SER A 5 26.59 7.68 9.83
C SER A 5 26.61 6.70 8.67
N ASN A 6 26.70 5.41 8.98
CA ASN A 6 26.35 4.39 8.00
C ASN A 6 24.92 4.74 7.55
N PRO A 7 24.66 5.02 6.26
CA PRO A 7 23.29 5.17 5.81
C PRO A 7 22.55 3.89 6.19
N GLN A 8 21.51 4.01 7.01
CA GLN A 8 20.77 2.85 7.48
C GLN A 8 19.97 2.31 6.29
N THR A 9 20.52 1.33 5.58
CA THR A 9 19.81 0.63 4.51
C THR A 9 18.52 0.03 5.09
N LEU A 10 17.37 0.50 4.59
CA LEU A 10 16.06 -0.03 4.96
C LEU A 10 15.64 -1.11 3.97
N ASN A 11 15.05 -2.18 4.50
CA ASN A 11 14.47 -3.27 3.72
C ASN A 11 12.95 -3.12 3.70
N PHE A 12 12.33 -3.28 2.54
CA PHE A 12 10.88 -3.27 2.37
C PHE A 12 10.46 -4.60 1.78
N ASN A 13 9.58 -5.30 2.48
CA ASN A 13 9.02 -6.55 1.97
C ASN A 13 7.80 -6.26 1.10
N GLN A 14 7.56 -7.16 0.17
CA GLN A 14 6.22 -7.34 -0.35
C GLN A 14 5.30 -7.81 0.78
N VAL A 15 4.11 -7.23 0.86
CA VAL A 15 3.13 -7.54 1.90
C VAL A 15 1.76 -7.84 1.29
N LYS A 16 0.96 -8.66 1.95
CA LYS A 16 -0.40 -9.00 1.52
C LYS A 16 -1.44 -8.44 2.48
N TYR A 17 -2.58 -8.04 1.92
CA TYR A 17 -3.75 -7.59 2.66
C TYR A 17 -4.98 -8.41 2.25
N SER A 18 -5.68 -8.99 3.23
CA SER A 18 -6.87 -9.80 2.96
C SER A 18 -7.97 -8.96 2.30
N VAL A 19 -8.51 -9.46 1.20
CA VAL A 19 -9.65 -8.83 0.51
C VAL A 19 -10.91 -8.91 1.37
N GLU A 20 -11.04 -9.92 2.23
CA GLU A 20 -12.14 -10.02 3.20
C GLU A 20 -12.14 -8.83 4.16
N GLN A 21 -10.96 -8.47 4.70
CA GLN A 21 -10.82 -7.33 5.60
C GLN A 21 -11.13 -6.00 4.89
N ILE A 22 -10.64 -5.83 3.66
CA ILE A 22 -10.92 -4.62 2.87
C ILE A 22 -12.43 -4.51 2.55
N LYS A 23 -13.06 -5.62 2.16
CA LYS A 23 -14.50 -5.68 1.91
C LYS A 23 -15.30 -5.42 3.18
N TYR A 24 -14.86 -5.91 4.34
CA TYR A 24 -15.47 -5.57 5.62
C TYR A 24 -15.49 -4.05 5.84
N TRP A 25 -14.37 -3.37 5.64
CA TRP A 25 -14.31 -1.92 5.77
C TRP A 25 -15.21 -1.19 4.77
N LEU A 26 -15.11 -1.53 3.47
CA LEU A 26 -15.88 -0.87 2.40
C LEU A 26 -17.39 -1.08 2.53
N ASN A 27 -17.84 -2.24 2.99
CA ASN A 27 -19.26 -2.58 3.02
C ASN A 27 -19.96 -2.07 4.29
N ASN A 28 -19.24 -1.92 5.40
CA ASN A 28 -19.82 -1.52 6.69
C ASN A 28 -19.59 -0.03 7.00
N PHE A 29 -18.68 0.63 6.29
CA PHE A 29 -18.30 2.01 6.55
C PHE A 29 -18.16 2.79 5.24
N ASN A 30 -18.51 4.07 5.27
CA ASN A 30 -18.26 5.00 4.16
C ASN A 30 -16.78 5.38 4.15
N VAL A 31 -15.91 4.48 3.67
CA VAL A 31 -14.46 4.68 3.68
C VAL A 31 -14.05 5.73 2.63
N ASP A 32 -13.35 6.77 3.08
CA ASP A 32 -12.78 7.79 2.18
C ASP A 32 -11.39 7.37 1.71
N VAL A 33 -10.53 6.89 2.62
CA VAL A 33 -9.15 6.54 2.30
C VAL A 33 -8.60 5.43 3.20
N PHE A 34 -7.82 4.54 2.59
CA PHE A 34 -6.92 3.62 3.27
C PHE A 34 -5.53 4.27 3.35
N VAL A 35 -4.98 4.34 4.56
CA VAL A 35 -3.70 4.97 4.88
C VAL A 35 -2.73 3.89 5.33
N PHE A 36 -1.70 3.63 4.54
CA PHE A 36 -0.68 2.61 4.82
C PHE A 36 0.61 3.28 5.32
N TYR A 37 0.96 3.04 6.58
CA TYR A 37 2.22 3.51 7.17
C TYR A 37 3.25 2.40 7.26
N ASN A 38 4.51 2.76 7.06
CA ASN A 38 5.63 1.85 7.30
C ASN A 38 5.78 1.59 8.81
N HIS A 39 5.94 0.32 9.16
CA HIS A 39 6.08 -0.16 10.53
C HIS A 39 7.25 -1.15 10.63
N PHE A 40 8.14 -0.97 11.61
CA PHE A 40 9.20 -1.93 11.89
C PHE A 40 8.64 -3.14 12.62
N SER A 41 8.80 -4.34 12.06
CA SER A 41 8.42 -5.56 12.77
C SER A 41 9.27 -5.72 14.03
N SER A 42 8.64 -5.92 15.19
CA SER A 42 9.31 -6.07 16.48
C SER A 42 9.87 -7.48 16.72
N ASN A 43 10.10 -8.25 15.66
CA ASN A 43 10.39 -9.68 15.68
C ASN A 43 11.84 -10.04 16.10
N GLY A 44 12.56 -9.14 16.78
CA GLY A 44 13.92 -9.35 17.26
C GLY A 44 14.97 -9.51 16.15
N ASN A 45 14.61 -9.29 14.89
CA ASN A 45 15.55 -9.30 13.77
C ASN A 45 16.44 -8.05 13.84
N PRO A 46 17.78 -8.17 13.78
CA PRO A 46 18.70 -7.03 13.79
C PRO A 46 18.58 -6.14 12.54
N ASN A 47 17.93 -6.62 11.47
CA ASN A 47 17.61 -5.83 10.28
C ASN A 47 16.17 -6.13 9.82
N PRO A 48 15.15 -5.68 10.58
CA PRO A 48 13.77 -6.02 10.29
C PRO A 48 13.34 -5.31 9.01
N ALA A 49 12.82 -6.08 8.05
CA ALA A 49 12.13 -5.48 6.92
C ALA A 49 10.86 -4.78 7.40
N MET A 50 10.56 -3.65 6.79
CA MET A 50 9.37 -2.89 7.11
C MET A 50 8.12 -3.59 6.59
N GLN A 51 7.10 -3.61 7.44
CA GLN A 51 5.74 -3.99 7.13
C GLN A 51 4.91 -2.73 6.87
N LEU A 52 3.68 -2.91 6.39
CA LEU A 52 2.69 -1.85 6.35
C LEU A 52 1.64 -2.09 7.44
N CYS A 53 1.19 -1.02 8.09
CA CYS A 53 -0.04 -1.02 8.85
C CYS A 53 -1.06 -0.12 8.15
N CYS A 54 -2.31 -0.59 8.10
CA CYS A 54 -3.41 0.08 7.44
C CYS A 54 -4.33 0.72 8.47
N TYR A 55 -4.46 2.04 8.37
CA TYR A 55 -5.53 2.79 8.99
C TYR A 55 -6.62 3.09 7.98
N VAL A 56 -7.86 3.05 8.42
CA VAL A 56 -9.03 3.34 7.60
C VAL A 56 -9.64 4.64 8.09
N LEU A 57 -9.87 5.57 7.16
CA LEU A 57 -10.38 6.91 7.46
C LEU A 57 -11.70 7.13 6.73
N ASN A 58 -12.63 7.81 7.40
CA ASN A 58 -13.79 8.44 6.79
C ASN A 58 -13.91 9.90 7.24
N SER A 59 -14.98 10.57 6.85
CA SER A 59 -15.28 11.97 7.17
C SER A 59 -15.38 12.25 8.67
N SER A 60 -15.56 11.23 9.50
CA SER A 60 -15.61 11.32 10.96
C SER A 60 -14.24 11.04 11.63
N GLY A 61 -13.23 10.64 10.86
CA GLY A 61 -11.88 10.35 11.35
C GLY A 61 -11.46 8.89 11.13
N TYR A 62 -10.49 8.44 11.93
CA TYR A 62 -9.96 7.08 11.86
C TYR A 62 -10.95 6.07 12.46
N LEU A 63 -11.22 4.98 11.73
CA LEU A 63 -12.08 3.89 12.16
C LEU A 63 -11.37 2.88 13.07
N ASN A 64 -10.05 2.73 12.90
CA ASN A 64 -9.23 1.78 13.64
C ASN A 64 -7.94 2.42 14.25
N PRO A 65 -8.04 3.57 14.94
CA PRO A 65 -6.87 4.34 15.40
C PRO A 65 -5.98 3.59 16.39
N ASN A 66 -6.55 2.69 17.20
CA ASN A 66 -5.84 1.97 18.25
C ASN A 66 -5.42 0.54 17.85
N SER A 67 -5.90 0.07 16.70
CA SER A 67 -5.66 -1.30 16.23
C SER A 67 -5.63 -1.32 14.71
N PRO A 68 -4.60 -0.71 14.09
CA PRO A 68 -4.46 -0.75 12.64
C PRO A 68 -4.26 -2.18 12.15
N ASP A 69 -4.70 -2.45 10.93
CA ASP A 69 -4.51 -3.77 10.31
C ASP A 69 -3.06 -3.92 9.87
N ILE A 70 -2.30 -4.82 10.50
CA ILE A 70 -0.91 -5.08 10.12
C ILE A 70 -0.90 -6.04 8.93
N LEU A 71 -0.34 -5.61 7.81
CA LEU A 71 -0.24 -6.41 6.61
C LEU A 71 0.82 -7.51 6.80
N GLU A 72 0.49 -8.70 6.31
CA GLU A 72 1.36 -9.87 6.46
C GLU A 72 2.49 -9.81 5.44
N SER A 73 3.73 -10.02 5.88
CA SER A 73 4.86 -10.10 4.97
C SER A 73 4.77 -11.35 4.11
N THR A 74 5.05 -11.23 2.82
CA THR A 74 5.39 -12.39 2.00
C THR A 74 6.88 -12.68 2.15
N LEU A 75 7.32 -13.91 1.89
CA LEU A 75 8.74 -14.31 1.95
C LEU A 75 9.54 -13.85 0.72
N GLY A 76 8.90 -13.17 -0.24
CA GLY A 76 9.47 -12.81 -1.53
C GLY A 76 9.75 -11.32 -1.67
N ASN A 77 10.77 -10.99 -2.47
CA ASN A 77 11.17 -9.66 -2.93
C ASN A 77 11.37 -8.59 -1.84
N VAL A 78 12.63 -8.22 -1.65
CA VAL A 78 13.06 -7.17 -0.74
C VAL A 78 13.59 -6.00 -1.56
N LEU A 79 12.94 -4.84 -1.46
CA LEU A 79 13.54 -3.59 -1.93
C LEU A 79 14.48 -3.07 -0.83
N LYS A 80 15.73 -2.77 -1.19
CA LYS A 80 16.74 -2.21 -0.29
C LYS A 80 17.02 -0.78 -0.69
N VAL A 81 16.93 0.15 0.27
CA VAL A 81 17.06 1.58 -0.01
C VAL A 81 17.97 2.23 1.03
N ASP A 82 19.00 2.95 0.56
CA ASP A 82 19.96 3.64 1.42
C ASP A 82 19.53 5.06 1.79
N CYS A 83 18.61 5.65 1.03
CA CYS A 83 18.03 6.97 1.28
C CYS A 83 16.52 6.93 1.04
N VAL A 84 15.73 7.00 2.11
CA VAL A 84 14.27 6.97 2.00
C VAL A 84 13.59 7.97 2.93
N ASN A 85 12.61 8.66 2.36
CA ASN A 85 11.63 9.46 3.06
C ASN A 85 10.37 8.62 3.28
N LEU A 86 10.12 8.24 4.54
CA LEU A 86 8.95 7.45 4.90
C LEU A 86 7.71 8.34 4.86
N THR A 87 6.89 8.13 3.84
CA THR A 87 5.60 8.80 3.67
C THR A 87 4.47 7.79 3.77
N ALA A 88 3.27 8.30 4.09
CA ALA A 88 2.08 7.48 4.03
C ALA A 88 1.79 7.09 2.58
N ASN A 89 1.34 5.87 2.39
CA ASN A 89 0.84 5.36 1.13
C ASN A 89 -0.68 5.40 1.16
N LEU A 90 -1.30 6.18 0.29
CA LEU A 90 -2.74 6.45 0.33
C LEU A 90 -3.46 5.76 -0.84
N VAL A 91 -4.64 5.20 -0.55
CA VAL A 91 -5.55 4.68 -1.57
C VAL A 91 -6.96 5.12 -1.27
N ASN A 92 -7.59 5.85 -2.19
CA ASN A 92 -8.99 6.27 -2.04
C ASN A 92 -9.91 5.05 -1.95
N GLY A 93 -10.89 5.08 -1.04
CA GLY A 93 -11.86 4.01 -0.84
C GLY A 93 -12.65 3.69 -2.11
N SER A 94 -13.00 4.71 -2.88
CA SER A 94 -13.67 4.56 -4.19
C SER A 94 -12.80 3.83 -5.22
N ALA A 95 -11.51 4.17 -5.30
CA ALA A 95 -10.56 3.50 -6.20
C ALA A 95 -10.32 2.04 -5.78
N MET A 96 -10.20 1.79 -4.47
CA MET A 96 -10.10 0.44 -3.93
C MET A 96 -11.36 -0.39 -4.25
N SER A 97 -12.55 0.18 -4.05
CA SER A 97 -13.82 -0.47 -4.38
C SER A 97 -13.92 -0.79 -5.87
N ALA A 98 -13.62 0.17 -6.75
CA ALA A 98 -13.63 -0.04 -8.20
C ALA A 98 -12.62 -1.13 -8.62
N TYR A 99 -11.43 -1.14 -8.03
CA TYR A 99 -10.41 -2.15 -8.31
C TYR A 99 -10.86 -3.57 -7.91
N LEU A 100 -11.54 -3.70 -6.76
CA LEU A 100 -12.10 -4.99 -6.31
C LEU A 100 -13.31 -5.44 -7.14
N GLN A 101 -14.11 -4.51 -7.69
CA GLN A 101 -15.20 -4.84 -8.61
C GLN A 101 -14.66 -5.44 -9.93
N GLN A 102 -13.50 -5.00 -10.39
CA GLN A 102 -12.81 -5.57 -11.56
C GLN A 102 -12.14 -6.92 -11.26
N ASN A 103 -11.96 -7.23 -9.98
CA ASN A 103 -11.25 -8.41 -9.48
C ASN A 103 -12.09 -9.16 -8.41
N PRO A 104 -13.32 -9.60 -8.72
CA PRO A 104 -14.27 -10.05 -7.70
C PRO A 104 -13.81 -11.30 -6.92
N ASP A 105 -13.05 -12.17 -7.57
CA ASP A 105 -12.59 -13.47 -7.06
C ASP A 105 -11.23 -13.41 -6.35
N CYS A 106 -10.62 -12.24 -6.18
CA CYS A 106 -9.32 -12.16 -5.52
C CYS A 106 -9.42 -12.48 -4.02
N ASN A 107 -8.39 -13.14 -3.49
CA ASN A 107 -8.32 -13.53 -2.08
C ASN A 107 -7.56 -12.48 -1.25
N TYR A 108 -6.51 -11.89 -1.83
CA TYR A 108 -5.72 -10.85 -1.20
C TYR A 108 -5.21 -9.85 -2.24
N LEU A 109 -4.84 -8.67 -1.76
CA LEU A 109 -4.09 -7.68 -2.50
C LEU A 109 -2.61 -7.78 -2.11
N LEU A 110 -1.75 -7.83 -3.12
CA LEU A 110 -0.31 -7.92 -2.98
C LEU A 110 0.32 -6.55 -3.22
N PHE A 111 0.97 -6.02 -2.20
CA PHE A 111 1.62 -4.72 -2.20
C PHE A 111 3.11 -4.95 -2.45
N THR A 112 3.58 -4.59 -3.63
CA THR A 112 4.99 -4.72 -4.02
C THR A 112 5.69 -3.36 -3.91
N PRO A 113 6.73 -3.22 -3.07
CA PRO A 113 7.42 -1.95 -2.92
C PRO A 113 8.16 -1.59 -4.20
N SER A 114 8.11 -0.31 -4.56
CA SER A 114 8.82 0.30 -5.69
C SER A 114 9.36 1.65 -5.26
N MET A 115 10.52 2.02 -5.80
CA MET A 115 11.02 3.39 -5.67
C MET A 115 10.18 4.32 -6.57
N PHE A 116 9.73 5.42 -5.98
CA PHE A 116 9.13 6.55 -6.66
C PHE A 116 10.00 7.77 -6.38
N ASP A 117 10.49 8.42 -7.43
CA ASP A 117 11.56 9.42 -7.34
C ASP A 117 12.78 8.93 -6.53
N ASN A 118 13.78 9.80 -6.35
CA ASN A 118 15.06 9.39 -5.77
C ASN A 118 15.04 9.06 -4.27
N CYS A 119 13.90 9.16 -3.57
CA CYS A 119 13.84 8.95 -2.12
C CYS A 119 12.46 8.50 -1.57
N GLN A 120 11.44 8.17 -2.37
CA GLN A 120 10.14 7.77 -1.83
C GLN A 120 9.84 6.30 -2.17
N VAL A 121 9.23 5.56 -1.25
CA VAL A 121 8.75 4.20 -1.51
C VAL A 121 7.24 4.21 -1.65
N MET A 122 6.78 3.75 -2.81
CA MET A 122 5.38 3.49 -3.10
C MET A 122 5.14 1.99 -3.26
N TYR A 123 3.88 1.58 -3.25
CA TYR A 123 3.49 0.20 -3.43
C TYR A 123 2.59 0.05 -4.66
N ILE A 124 2.98 -0.89 -5.53
CA ILE A 124 2.14 -1.37 -6.61
C ILE A 124 1.28 -2.48 -6.03
N ILE A 125 -0.03 -2.31 -6.14
CA ILE A 125 -1.06 -3.21 -5.62
C ILE A 125 -1.56 -4.07 -6.76
N GLN A 126 -1.48 -5.39 -6.56
CA GLN A 126 -1.99 -6.39 -7.49
C GLN A 126 -3.01 -7.27 -6.78
N ALA A 127 -4.18 -7.46 -7.38
CA ALA A 127 -5.13 -8.47 -6.93
C ALA A 127 -4.55 -9.87 -7.20
N VAL A 128 -4.67 -10.79 -6.24
CA VAL A 128 -4.22 -12.17 -6.42
C VAL A 128 -5.34 -13.13 -6.06
N LYS A 129 -5.60 -14.07 -6.97
CA LYS A 129 -6.46 -15.22 -6.74
C LYS A 129 -5.61 -16.43 -6.39
N LEU A 130 -5.95 -17.09 -5.29
CA LEU A 130 -5.46 -18.40 -4.93
C LEU A 130 -6.35 -19.43 -5.61
N SER A 131 -5.72 -20.34 -6.36
CA SER A 131 -6.30 -21.62 -6.73
C SER A 131 -5.47 -22.72 -6.07
N ASP A 132 -6.06 -23.91 -5.90
CA ASP A 132 -5.43 -25.06 -5.22
C ASP A 132 -4.07 -25.47 -5.81
N THR A 133 -3.73 -24.98 -7.01
CA THR A 133 -2.49 -25.32 -7.72
C THR A 133 -1.69 -24.12 -8.22
N GLN A 134 -2.26 -22.90 -8.26
CA GLN A 134 -1.59 -21.72 -8.83
C GLN A 134 -2.04 -20.39 -8.18
N THR A 135 -1.12 -19.44 -8.11
CA THR A 135 -1.42 -18.02 -7.89
C THR A 135 -1.58 -17.33 -9.24
N THR A 136 -2.68 -16.63 -9.44
CA THR A 136 -2.92 -15.89 -10.69
C THR A 136 -3.13 -14.41 -10.37
N PRO A 137 -2.37 -13.50 -11.00
CA PRO A 137 -2.63 -12.07 -10.93
C PRO A 137 -4.01 -11.74 -11.50
N GLY A 138 -4.71 -10.81 -10.87
CA GLY A 138 -5.93 -10.21 -11.39
C GLY A 138 -5.67 -9.22 -12.53
N ASN A 139 -6.74 -8.55 -12.96
CA ASN A 139 -6.70 -7.55 -14.01
C ASN A 139 -6.14 -6.22 -13.48
N GLY A 140 -5.08 -5.73 -14.14
CA GLY A 140 -4.49 -4.43 -13.89
C GLY A 140 -3.76 -4.31 -12.54
N SER A 141 -3.23 -3.11 -12.27
CA SER A 141 -2.59 -2.76 -11.01
C SER A 141 -3.08 -1.41 -10.51
N LEU A 142 -3.07 -1.22 -9.20
CA LEU A 142 -3.39 0.03 -8.52
C LEU A 142 -2.13 0.55 -7.83
N ASN A 143 -1.84 1.84 -7.91
CA ASN A 143 -0.70 2.44 -7.21
C ASN A 143 -1.17 3.14 -5.94
N THR A 144 -0.36 3.06 -4.88
CA THR A 144 -0.51 3.97 -3.75
C THR A 144 -0.05 5.37 -4.15
N ASN A 145 -0.68 6.41 -3.59
CA ASN A 145 -0.44 7.80 -3.95
C ASN A 145 -0.54 8.04 -5.47
N PRO A 146 -1.64 7.63 -6.14
CA PRO A 146 -1.77 7.89 -7.57
C PRO A 146 -1.63 9.40 -7.80
N SER A 147 -0.80 9.77 -8.78
CA SER A 147 -0.65 11.17 -9.17
C SER A 147 -2.02 11.82 -9.32
N PRO A 148 -2.19 13.10 -8.94
CA PRO A 148 -3.44 13.81 -9.20
C PRO A 148 -3.87 13.58 -10.65
N PRO A 149 -5.17 13.39 -10.93
CA PRO A 149 -5.64 13.31 -12.30
C PRO A 149 -5.05 14.49 -13.06
N ALA A 150 -4.43 14.24 -14.21
CA ALA A 150 -3.99 15.32 -15.08
C ALA A 150 -5.22 16.21 -15.29
N THR A 151 -5.17 17.44 -14.77
CA THR A 151 -6.23 18.39 -15.02
C THR A 151 -6.19 18.60 -16.52
N ALA A 152 -7.18 18.10 -17.25
CA ALA A 152 -7.37 18.48 -18.62
C ALA A 152 -7.56 20.00 -18.59
N MET A 153 -6.49 20.74 -18.91
CA MET A 153 -6.62 22.13 -19.29
C MET A 153 -7.45 22.08 -20.56
N VAL A 154 -8.76 22.24 -20.40
CA VAL A 154 -9.61 22.64 -21.51
C VAL A 154 -9.07 24.01 -21.88
N ASP A 155 -8.29 24.04 -22.94
CA ASP A 155 -7.93 25.27 -23.63
C ASP A 155 -9.24 25.85 -24.14
N VAL A 156 -9.88 26.67 -23.31
CA VAL A 156 -10.98 27.51 -23.77
C VAL A 156 -10.32 28.65 -24.51
N GLU A 157 -9.94 28.40 -25.77
CA GLU A 157 -9.86 29.48 -26.75
C GLU A 157 -11.27 30.06 -26.87
N MET A 158 -11.55 31.06 -26.03
CA MET A 158 -12.67 31.97 -26.24
C MET A 158 -12.30 32.88 -27.41
N LEU A 159 -12.96 32.61 -28.54
CA LEU A 159 -13.35 33.52 -29.64
C LEU A 159 -12.33 34.55 -30.15
#